data_AF-I2Q4Q8-F1
#
_entry.id   AF-I2Q4Q8-F1
#
_cell.length_a   1.000
_cell.length_b   1.000
_cell.length_c   1.000
_cell.angle_alpha   90.00
_cell.angle_beta   90.00
_cell.angle_gamma   90.00
#
_symmetry.space_group_name_H-M   'P 1'
#
loop_
_entity.id
_entity.type
_entity.pdbx_description
1 polymer ?
#
loop_
_entity_poly.entity_id
_entity_poly.type
_entity_poly.pdbx_seq_one_letter_code
_entity_poly.pdbx_strand_id
1 'polypeptide(L)'
;MTFFCKYKQLSQKIRQRYVHDGLQGGFTLIELIAVFVLLSILSIVAVQSYFPLLNDSRLHGAQTLIASAQTQLSLEFARRATAGLALDTDSQPICQWVVIDGADAAASILCTGNLDENVAITATIDGKDVAGAWVSPVSSGS
;
A
#
# COMPACT_ATOMS: atom_id res chain seq x y z
N MET A 1 -60.13 -12.43 -35.38
CA MET A 1 -59.48 -11.56 -34.36
C MET A 1 -59.42 -12.28 -33.02
N THR A 2 -58.79 -13.46 -32.98
CA THR A 2 -58.88 -14.39 -31.81
C THR A 2 -57.52 -15.00 -31.45
N PHE A 3 -56.54 -14.94 -32.36
CA PHE A 3 -55.18 -15.45 -32.14
C PHE A 3 -54.33 -14.56 -31.23
N PHE A 4 -54.51 -13.23 -31.30
CA PHE A 4 -53.72 -12.28 -30.52
C PHE A 4 -54.02 -12.34 -29.00
N CYS A 5 -55.23 -12.73 -28.62
CA CYS A 5 -55.61 -12.88 -27.20
C CYS A 5 -54.94 -14.12 -26.57
N LYS A 6 -54.78 -15.20 -27.33
CA LYS A 6 -54.18 -16.46 -26.84
C LYS A 6 -52.67 -16.37 -26.61
N TYR A 7 -51.98 -15.51 -27.37
CA TYR A 7 -50.54 -15.27 -27.20
C TYR A 7 -50.22 -14.45 -25.93
N LYS A 8 -51.06 -13.47 -25.58
CA LYS A 8 -50.93 -12.66 -24.35
C LYS A 8 -51.14 -13.50 -23.09
N GLN A 9 -52.07 -14.46 -23.14
CA GLN A 9 -52.35 -15.41 -22.06
C GLN A 9 -51.19 -16.39 -21.81
N LEU A 10 -50.49 -16.84 -22.86
CA LEU A 10 -49.33 -17.74 -22.69
C LEU A 10 -48.12 -16.99 -22.10
N SER A 11 -47.90 -15.74 -22.51
CA SER A 11 -46.80 -14.91 -22.00
C SER A 11 -46.93 -14.58 -20.51
N GLN A 12 -48.15 -14.31 -20.01
CA GLN A 12 -48.37 -14.11 -18.57
C GLN A 12 -48.15 -15.37 -17.73
N LYS A 13 -48.53 -16.55 -18.26
CA LYS A 13 -48.36 -17.83 -17.57
C LYS A 13 -46.90 -18.28 -17.46
N ILE A 14 -46.04 -17.85 -18.38
CA ILE A 14 -44.59 -18.11 -18.34
C ILE A 14 -43.90 -17.15 -17.37
N ARG A 15 -44.35 -15.88 -17.29
CA ARG A 15 -43.78 -14.89 -16.36
C ARG A 15 -44.03 -15.21 -14.88
N GLN A 16 -45.13 -15.90 -14.57
CA GLN A 16 -45.47 -16.28 -13.19
C GLN A 16 -44.76 -17.55 -12.67
N ARG A 17 -44.09 -18.34 -13.54
CA ARG A 17 -43.27 -19.48 -13.08
C ARG A 17 -41.79 -19.15 -12.82
N TYR A 18 -41.39 -17.90 -13.07
CA TYR A 18 -40.04 -17.42 -12.75
C TYR A 18 -40.01 -16.51 -11.51
N VAL A 19 -41.18 -16.20 -10.95
CA VAL A 19 -41.28 -15.60 -9.62
C VAL A 19 -41.36 -16.77 -8.66
N HIS A 20 -40.19 -17.22 -8.22
CA HIS A 20 -40.04 -18.17 -7.13
C HIS A 20 -40.87 -17.70 -5.93
N ASP A 21 -41.79 -18.54 -5.48
CA ASP A 21 -42.52 -18.39 -4.22
C ASP A 21 -41.51 -18.37 -3.06
N GLY A 22 -40.95 -17.20 -2.77
CA GLY A 22 -39.82 -17.07 -1.82
C GLY A 22 -39.81 -15.77 -1.02
N LEU A 23 -40.92 -15.03 -0.92
CA LEU A 23 -40.96 -13.73 -0.22
C LEU A 23 -42.13 -13.57 0.77
N GLN A 24 -42.56 -14.65 1.44
CA GLN A 24 -43.47 -14.55 2.60
C GLN A 24 -43.06 -15.42 3.79
N GLY A 25 -41.85 -15.98 3.80
CA GLY A 25 -41.31 -16.75 4.92
C GLY A 25 -40.17 -15.98 5.56
N GLY A 26 -40.32 -15.60 6.84
CA GLY A 26 -39.26 -14.95 7.61
C GLY A 26 -37.97 -15.78 7.64
N PHE A 27 -36.87 -15.07 7.88
CA PHE A 27 -35.51 -15.57 8.05
C PHE A 27 -35.49 -16.88 8.85
N THR A 28 -35.27 -17.99 8.16
CA THR A 28 -35.34 -19.32 8.77
C THR A 28 -34.07 -19.61 9.56
N LEU A 29 -34.13 -20.45 10.60
CA LEU A 29 -32.93 -20.85 11.37
C LEU A 29 -31.85 -21.47 10.46
N ILE A 30 -32.27 -22.21 9.43
CA ILE A 30 -31.36 -22.84 8.47
C ILE A 30 -30.63 -21.79 7.61
N GLU A 31 -31.28 -20.67 7.27
CA GLU A 31 -30.67 -19.58 6.52
C GLU A 31 -29.54 -18.91 7.31
N LEU A 32 -29.77 -18.66 8.61
CA LEU A 32 -28.73 -18.14 9.51
C LEU A 32 -27.52 -19.08 9.57
N ILE A 33 -27.76 -20.38 9.74
CA ILE A 33 -26.70 -21.39 9.88
C ILE A 33 -25.92 -21.52 8.57
N ALA A 34 -26.60 -21.55 7.43
CA ALA A 34 -25.96 -21.59 6.12
C ALA A 34 -25.04 -20.38 5.89
N VAL A 35 -25.47 -19.17 6.27
CA VAL A 35 -24.65 -17.97 6.20
C VAL A 35 -23.47 -18.02 7.16
N PHE A 36 -23.64 -18.50 8.39
CA PHE A 36 -22.51 -18.65 9.32
C PHE A 36 -21.46 -19.65 8.85
N VAL A 37 -21.87 -20.76 8.22
CA VAL A 37 -20.94 -21.72 7.62
C VAL A 37 -20.14 -21.05 6.50
N LEU A 38 -20.80 -20.27 5.64
CA LEU A 38 -20.12 -19.52 4.57
C LEU A 38 -19.17 -18.45 5.12
N LEU A 39 -19.60 -17.64 6.09
CA LEU A 39 -18.78 -16.62 6.72
C LEU A 39 -17.57 -17.20 7.46
N SER A 40 -17.72 -18.37 8.07
CA SER A 40 -16.61 -19.07 8.75
C SER A 40 -15.50 -19.42 7.76
N ILE A 41 -15.85 -19.92 6.58
CA ILE A 41 -14.88 -20.27 5.53
C ILE A 41 -14.22 -19.00 4.97
N LEU A 42 -15.01 -17.96 4.68
CA LEU A 42 -14.49 -16.70 4.13
C LEU A 42 -13.54 -15.99 5.10
N SER A 43 -13.83 -16.03 6.41
CA SER A 43 -12.99 -15.42 7.43
C SER A 43 -11.60 -16.07 7.51
N ILE A 44 -11.53 -17.39 7.49
CA ILE A 44 -10.25 -18.13 7.55
C ILE A 44 -9.36 -17.80 6.34
N VAL A 45 -9.96 -17.73 5.14
CA VAL A 45 -9.21 -17.43 3.91
C VAL A 45 -8.62 -16.02 3.93
N ALA A 46 -9.35 -15.03 4.47
CA ALA A 46 -8.87 -13.66 4.56
C ALA A 46 -7.66 -13.50 5.49
N VAL A 47 -7.61 -14.26 6.59
CA VAL A 47 -6.49 -14.21 7.54
C VAL A 47 -5.17 -14.64 6.88
N GLN A 48 -5.21 -15.65 6.02
CA GLN A 48 -3.99 -16.21 5.43
C GLN A 48 -3.27 -15.25 4.48
N SER A 49 -4.01 -14.38 3.76
CA SER A 49 -3.40 -13.45 2.79
C SER A 49 -3.03 -12.09 3.39
N TYR A 50 -3.62 -11.71 4.53
CA TYR A 50 -3.46 -10.37 5.09
C TYR A 50 -2.03 -10.07 5.57
N PHE A 51 -1.43 -10.98 6.34
CA PHE A 51 -0.11 -10.76 6.94
C PHE A 51 1.05 -10.55 5.93
N PRO A 52 1.21 -11.37 4.87
CA PRO A 52 2.29 -11.14 3.90
C PRO A 52 2.12 -9.80 3.16
N LEU A 53 0.89 -9.40 2.82
CA LEU A 53 0.63 -8.11 2.17
C LEU A 53 1.05 -6.92 3.03
N LEU A 54 0.85 -7.00 4.34
CA LEU A 54 1.34 -5.98 5.27
C LEU A 54 2.87 -5.92 5.30
N ASN A 55 3.53 -7.07 5.34
CA ASN A 55 5.00 -7.14 5.35
C ASN A 55 5.58 -6.54 4.07
N ASP A 56 5.02 -6.87 2.91
CA ASP A 56 5.46 -6.33 1.63
C ASP A 56 5.21 -4.82 1.51
N SER A 57 4.05 -4.36 1.99
CA SER A 57 3.72 -2.92 2.05
C SER A 57 4.73 -2.14 2.89
N ARG A 58 5.24 -2.72 3.99
CA ARG A 58 6.26 -2.10 4.84
C ARG A 58 7.61 -2.02 4.13
N LEU A 59 8.00 -3.08 3.42
CA LEU A 59 9.23 -3.07 2.61
C LEU A 59 9.18 -2.02 1.51
N HIS A 60 8.04 -1.92 0.81
CA HIS A 60 7.84 -0.88 -0.21
C HIS A 60 7.78 0.53 0.39
N GLY A 61 7.21 0.68 1.59
CA GLY A 61 7.27 1.93 2.35
C GLY A 61 8.71 2.35 2.66
N ALA A 62 9.53 1.41 3.14
CA ALA A 62 10.94 1.68 3.46
C ALA A 62 11.75 2.03 2.20
N GLN A 63 11.51 1.33 1.08
CA GLN A 63 12.09 1.69 -0.22
C GLN A 63 11.69 3.11 -0.66
N THR A 64 10.43 3.49 -0.44
CA THR A 64 9.94 4.84 -0.75
C THR A 64 10.65 5.89 0.09
N LEU A 65 10.91 5.61 1.38
CA LEU A 65 11.67 6.51 2.26
C LEU A 65 13.11 6.70 1.77
N ILE A 66 13.77 5.66 1.28
CA ILE A 66 15.11 5.77 0.70
C ILE A 66 15.08 6.66 -0.54
N ALA A 67 14.10 6.47 -1.43
CA ALA A 67 13.99 7.25 -2.66
C ALA A 67 13.73 8.74 -2.37
N SER A 68 12.88 9.06 -1.40
CA SER A 68 12.66 10.44 -0.98
C SER A 68 13.91 11.04 -0.32
N ALA A 69 14.65 10.27 0.48
CA ALA A 69 15.93 10.70 1.03
C ALA A 69 16.99 11.00 -0.04
N GLN A 70 17.15 10.11 -1.03
CA GLN A 70 18.03 10.33 -2.18
C GLN A 70 17.67 11.61 -2.95
N THR A 71 16.37 11.87 -3.10
CA THR A 71 15.87 13.09 -3.76
C THR A 71 16.22 14.34 -2.95
N GLN A 72 16.04 14.29 -1.63
CA GLN A 72 16.35 15.41 -0.74
C GLN A 72 17.86 15.68 -0.67
N LEU A 73 18.69 14.64 -0.58
CA LEU A 73 20.15 14.77 -0.64
C LEU A 73 20.59 15.41 -1.96
N SER A 74 20.02 14.99 -3.08
CA SER A 74 20.30 15.59 -4.40
C SER A 74 19.91 17.07 -4.47
N LEU A 75 18.77 17.44 -3.89
CA LEU A 75 18.30 18.83 -3.87
C LEU A 75 19.19 19.71 -2.98
N GLU A 76 19.57 19.24 -1.80
CA GLU A 76 20.43 19.98 -0.89
C GLU A 76 21.86 20.11 -1.42
N PHE A 77 22.38 19.04 -2.05
CA PHE A 77 23.62 19.09 -2.81
C PHE A 77 23.56 20.19 -3.87
N ALA A 78 22.53 20.18 -4.73
CA ALA A 78 22.39 21.17 -5.80
C ALA A 78 22.29 22.61 -5.25
N ARG A 79 21.55 22.80 -4.15
CA ARG A 79 21.43 24.10 -3.48
C ARG A 79 22.77 24.60 -2.94
N ARG A 80 23.56 23.74 -2.31
CA ARG A 80 24.89 24.10 -1.77
C ARG A 80 25.92 24.33 -2.86
N ALA A 81 25.95 23.45 -3.87
CA ALA A 81 26.86 23.57 -5.01
C ALA A 81 26.64 24.89 -5.78
N THR A 82 25.39 25.28 -6.01
CA THR A 82 25.07 26.56 -6.67
C THR A 82 25.32 27.78 -5.79
N ALA A 83 25.21 27.64 -4.47
CA ALA A 83 25.51 28.71 -3.52
C ALA A 83 27.01 28.82 -3.16
N GLY A 84 27.87 27.92 -3.65
CA GLY A 84 29.29 27.87 -3.30
C GLY A 84 29.55 27.51 -1.83
N LEU A 85 28.62 26.79 -1.19
CA LEU A 85 28.74 26.34 0.20
C LEU A 85 29.52 25.02 0.27
N ALA A 86 30.08 24.72 1.46
CA ALA A 86 30.78 23.47 1.71
C ALA A 86 29.85 22.25 1.52
N LEU A 87 30.40 21.23 0.86
CA LEU A 87 29.76 19.93 0.61
C LEU A 87 30.19 18.87 1.63
N ASP A 88 31.26 19.11 2.38
CA ASP A 88 31.63 18.34 3.58
C ASP A 88 30.65 18.69 4.72
N THR A 89 29.44 18.14 4.62
CA THR A 89 28.37 18.31 5.59
C THR A 89 27.72 16.97 5.82
N ASP A 90 27.40 16.69 7.08
CA ASP A 90 26.69 15.49 7.46
C ASP A 90 25.34 15.39 6.72
N SER A 91 25.08 14.21 6.16
CA SER A 91 23.85 13.88 5.42
C SER A 91 22.67 13.53 6.33
N GLN A 92 22.93 13.11 7.57
CA GLN A 92 21.89 12.72 8.54
C GLN A 92 20.81 13.79 8.78
N PRO A 93 21.13 15.08 9.05
CA PRO A 93 20.10 16.09 9.29
C PRO A 93 19.21 16.34 8.06
N ILE A 94 19.72 16.10 6.86
CA ILE A 94 18.96 16.26 5.61
C ILE A 94 17.99 15.09 5.45
N CYS A 95 18.45 13.87 5.69
CA CYS A 95 17.59 12.68 5.65
C CYS A 95 16.47 12.72 6.69
N GLN A 96 16.71 13.34 7.85
CA GLN A 96 15.68 13.47 8.87
C GLN A 96 14.47 14.31 8.43
N TRP A 97 14.62 15.20 7.44
CA TRP A 97 13.49 15.98 6.89
C TRP A 97 12.47 15.10 6.12
N VAL A 98 12.87 13.88 5.75
CA VAL A 98 12.01 12.91 5.07
C VAL A 98 10.98 12.28 6.02
N VAL A 99 11.34 12.12 7.29
CA VAL A 99 10.53 11.39 8.27
C VAL A 99 9.77 12.41 9.12
N ILE A 100 8.45 12.26 9.17
CA ILE A 100 7.54 13.21 9.85
C ILE A 100 7.50 12.95 11.38
N ASP A 101 7.92 11.75 11.82
CA ASP A 101 8.10 11.40 13.23
C ASP A 101 9.58 11.16 13.58
N GLY A 102 9.94 11.43 14.84
CA GLY A 102 11.30 11.24 15.34
C GLY A 102 11.79 9.78 15.29
N ALA A 103 13.11 9.59 15.44
CA ALA A 103 13.83 8.33 15.27
C ALA A 103 13.34 7.11 16.10
N ASP A 104 12.44 7.33 17.07
CA ASP A 104 11.84 6.32 17.95
C ASP A 104 10.50 5.76 17.44
N ALA A 105 10.04 6.17 16.26
CA ALA A 105 8.82 5.68 15.65
C ALA A 105 9.04 4.35 14.89
N ALA A 106 7.94 3.67 14.60
CA ALA A 106 7.88 2.52 13.71
C ALA A 106 8.41 2.81 12.29
N ALA A 107 8.86 4.04 11.96
CA ALA A 107 9.59 4.38 10.75
C ALA A 107 10.76 5.29 11.11
N SER A 108 11.99 4.92 10.75
CA SER A 108 13.21 5.71 10.98
C SER A 108 14.14 5.67 9.76
N ILE A 109 15.05 6.65 9.68
CA ILE A 109 16.05 6.73 8.63
C ILE A 109 17.42 7.08 9.21
N LEU A 110 18.43 6.37 8.74
CA LEU A 110 19.84 6.58 9.07
C LEU A 110 20.63 6.77 7.78
N CYS A 111 21.19 7.95 7.62
CA CYS A 111 22.14 8.31 6.59
C CYS A 111 23.53 8.43 7.21
N THR A 112 24.53 7.87 6.54
CA THR A 112 25.92 7.89 6.98
C THR A 112 26.81 8.35 5.84
N GLY A 113 27.70 9.29 6.12
CA GLY A 113 28.54 9.96 5.14
C GLY A 113 28.14 11.41 4.90
N ASN A 114 28.92 12.08 4.07
CA ASN A 114 28.78 13.51 3.77
C ASN A 114 28.37 13.71 2.30
N LEU A 115 27.91 14.92 1.93
CA LEU A 115 27.42 15.19 0.57
C LEU A 115 28.52 15.17 -0.50
N ASP A 116 29.79 15.22 -0.13
CA ASP A 116 30.95 15.08 -1.01
C ASP A 116 31.36 13.62 -1.28
N GLU A 117 30.77 12.66 -0.56
CA GLU A 117 31.01 11.22 -0.72
C GLU A 117 29.70 10.45 -0.94
N ASN A 118 29.81 9.13 -1.14
CA ASN A 118 28.62 8.28 -1.22
C ASN A 118 27.99 8.15 0.16
N VAL A 119 26.70 8.46 0.26
CA VAL A 119 25.93 8.36 1.49
C VAL A 119 25.22 7.02 1.52
N ALA A 120 25.47 6.22 2.57
CA ALA A 120 24.70 5.00 2.81
C ALA A 120 23.43 5.34 3.58
N ILE A 121 22.29 4.84 3.11
CA ILE A 121 20.94 5.14 3.61
C ILE A 121 20.31 3.84 4.09
N THR A 122 19.87 3.80 5.34
CA THR A 122 19.09 2.69 5.90
C THR A 122 17.74 3.23 6.36
N ALA A 123 16.66 2.71 5.79
CA ALA A 123 15.31 3.02 6.24
C ALA A 123 14.74 1.79 6.96
N THR A 124 14.17 2.02 8.14
CA THR A 124 13.56 0.98 8.96
C THR A 124 12.08 1.27 9.07
N ILE A 125 11.21 0.30 8.74
CA ILE A 125 9.79 0.36 9.06
C ILE A 125 9.37 -0.89 9.84
N ASP A 126 8.97 -0.73 11.10
CA ASP A 126 8.45 -1.77 12.00
C ASP A 126 9.38 -2.99 12.06
N GLY A 127 10.68 -2.72 12.29
CA GLY A 127 11.74 -3.72 12.37
C GLY A 127 12.17 -4.32 11.02
N LYS A 128 11.71 -3.76 9.89
CA LYS A 128 12.16 -4.13 8.54
C LYS A 128 13.12 -3.08 8.00
N ASP A 129 14.38 -3.48 7.87
CA ASP A 129 15.43 -2.62 7.35
C ASP A 129 15.59 -2.81 5.85
N VAL A 130 15.66 -1.69 5.14
CA VAL A 130 16.05 -1.64 3.73
C VAL A 130 17.24 -0.70 3.62
N ALA A 131 18.28 -1.16 2.92
CA ALA A 131 19.47 -0.37 2.65
C ALA A 131 19.46 0.13 1.21
N GLY A 132 19.99 1.33 1.03
CA GLY A 132 20.27 1.96 -0.25
C GLY A 132 21.46 2.90 -0.11
N ALA A 133 21.82 3.55 -1.20
CA ALA A 133 22.87 4.55 -1.19
C ALA A 133 22.51 5.71 -2.11
N TRP A 134 22.94 6.91 -1.74
CA TRP A 134 23.00 8.05 -2.63
C TRP A 134 24.45 8.22 -3.07
N VAL A 135 24.68 8.28 -4.38
CA VAL A 135 26.01 8.50 -4.95
C VAL A 135 26.15 10.00 -5.17
N SER A 136 27.18 10.59 -4.54
CA SER A 136 27.42 12.01 -4.73
C SER A 136 27.82 12.32 -6.17
N PRO A 137 27.28 13.39 -6.80
CA PRO A 137 27.70 13.79 -8.13
C PRO A 137 29.20 14.12 -8.25
N VAL A 138 29.87 14.47 -7.13
CA VAL A 138 31.30 14.78 -7.13
C VAL A 138 32.18 13.56 -6.87
N SER A 139 31.66 12.48 -6.25
CA SER A 139 32.44 11.27 -5.98
C SER A 139 32.67 10.41 -7.23
N SER A 140 31.82 10.55 -8.25
CA SER A 140 31.97 9.86 -9.54
C SER A 140 32.80 10.63 -10.57
N GLY A 141 33.31 11.82 -10.22
CA GLY A 141 33.97 12.76 -11.13
C GLY A 141 35.49 12.79 -11.07
N SER A 142 36.13 11.91 -10.27
CA SER A 142 37.59 11.78 -10.16
C SER A 142 38.14 10.62 -10.97
#